data_AF-A0A6P0XST1-F1
#
_entry.id   AF-A0A6P0XST1-F1
#
_cell.length_a   1.000
_cell.length_b   1.000
_cell.length_c   1.000
_cell.angle_alpha   90.00
_cell.angle_beta   90.00
_cell.angle_gamma   90.00
#
_symmetry.space_group_name_H-M   'P 1'
#
loop_
_entity.id
_entity.type
_entity.pdbx_description
1 polymer ?
#
loop_
_entity_poly.entity_id
_entity_poly.type
_entity_poly.pdbx_seq_one_letter_code
_entity_poly.pdbx_strand_id
1 'polypeptide(L)'
;MTLTFSSKKYSELLVKYQPKLIKTEEENEKALAVVEELMHVQNLTPEQETLYELLIVLIEKFEQDFYHPGSASTPDSMLRFLMEQQGVKLENLVEVIGSEGIVIELINGRGEINTEQAKILGDFFKVDSSLFSR
;
A
#
# COMPACT_ATOMS: atom_id res chain seq x y z
N MET A 1 -5.50 37.13 -7.18
CA MET A 1 -6.94 37.07 -7.47
C MET A 1 -7.54 36.08 -6.49
N THR A 2 -8.52 36.49 -5.68
CA THR A 2 -9.16 35.60 -4.70
C THR A 2 -10.05 34.61 -5.45
N LEU A 3 -9.55 33.39 -5.67
CA LEU A 3 -10.36 32.29 -6.20
C LEU A 3 -11.38 31.92 -5.13
N THR A 4 -12.62 32.39 -5.29
CA THR A 4 -13.73 32.11 -4.38
C THR A 4 -14.12 30.64 -4.51
N PHE A 5 -14.00 29.89 -3.41
CA PHE A 5 -14.43 28.49 -3.33
C PHE A 5 -15.92 28.36 -3.67
N SER A 6 -16.25 27.46 -4.59
CA SER A 6 -17.61 27.19 -5.06
C SER A 6 -18.11 25.85 -4.52
N SER A 7 -19.02 25.92 -3.55
CA SER A 7 -19.68 24.73 -2.99
C SER A 7 -20.38 23.87 -4.07
N LYS A 8 -20.90 24.48 -5.14
CA LYS A 8 -21.53 23.75 -6.25
C LYS A 8 -20.52 22.92 -7.03
N LYS A 9 -19.38 23.50 -7.40
CA LYS A 9 -18.30 22.78 -8.11
C LYS A 9 -17.74 21.66 -7.25
N TYR A 10 -17.55 21.90 -5.96
CA TYR A 10 -17.12 20.86 -5.03
C TYR A 10 -18.14 19.73 -4.91
N SER A 11 -19.43 20.04 -4.88
CA SER A 11 -20.50 19.02 -4.88
C SER A 11 -20.47 18.15 -6.14
N GLU A 12 -20.23 18.75 -7.31
CA GLU A 12 -20.08 18.00 -8.57
C GLU A 12 -18.88 17.03 -8.52
N LEU A 13 -17.76 17.46 -7.93
CA LEU A 13 -16.59 16.61 -7.69
C LEU A 13 -16.91 15.46 -6.73
N LEU A 14 -17.61 15.73 -5.62
CA LEU A 14 -18.02 14.71 -4.65
C LEU A 14 -18.98 13.67 -5.27
N VAL A 15 -19.91 14.10 -6.13
CA VAL A 15 -20.81 13.18 -6.83
C VAL A 15 -20.05 12.33 -7.85
N LYS A 16 -19.04 12.90 -8.52
CA LYS A 16 -18.22 12.18 -9.50
C LYS A 16 -17.34 11.11 -8.83
N TYR A 17 -16.60 11.50 -7.79
CA TYR A 17 -15.55 10.66 -7.20
C TYR A 17 -16.01 9.87 -5.97
N GLN A 18 -17.14 10.26 -5.35
CA GLN A 18 -17.76 9.59 -4.20
C GLN A 18 -16.74 9.16 -3.12
N PRO A 19 -15.90 10.10 -2.62
CA PRO A 19 -14.87 9.77 -1.65
C PRO A 19 -15.52 9.18 -0.39
N LYS A 20 -14.98 8.05 0.05
CA LYS A 20 -15.41 7.32 1.23
C LYS A 20 -14.18 6.76 1.93
N LEU A 21 -14.37 6.32 3.16
CA LEU A 21 -13.32 5.64 3.92
C LEU A 21 -12.84 4.40 3.14
N ILE A 22 -11.55 4.33 2.86
CA ILE A 22 -10.92 3.22 2.14
C ILE A 22 -10.75 2.06 3.12
N LYS A 23 -11.23 0.88 2.74
CA LYS A 23 -11.18 -0.33 3.59
C LYS A 23 -10.54 -1.52 2.89
N THR A 24 -10.30 -1.41 1.59
CA THR A 24 -9.82 -2.49 0.74
C THR A 24 -8.75 -1.94 -0.20
N GLU A 25 -7.86 -2.82 -0.65
CA GLU A 25 -6.80 -2.47 -1.60
C GLU A 25 -7.37 -1.97 -2.93
N GLU A 26 -8.43 -2.59 -3.45
CA GLU A 26 -9.10 -2.14 -4.68
C GLU A 26 -9.69 -0.71 -4.55
N GLU A 27 -10.17 -0.35 -3.36
CA GLU A 27 -10.61 1.03 -3.09
C GLU A 27 -9.42 2.00 -2.99
N ASN A 28 -8.28 1.55 -2.48
CA ASN A 28 -7.04 2.33 -2.42
C ASN A 28 -6.50 2.61 -3.82
N GLU A 29 -6.40 1.59 -4.67
CA GLU A 29 -5.97 1.74 -6.07
C GLU A 29 -6.85 2.72 -6.85
N LYS A 30 -8.18 2.67 -6.65
CA LYS A 30 -9.10 3.64 -7.25
C LYS A 30 -8.86 5.06 -6.75
N ALA A 31 -8.61 5.23 -5.45
CA ALA A 31 -8.32 6.54 -4.89
C ALA A 31 -6.97 7.09 -5.40
N LEU A 32 -5.95 6.25 -5.49
CA LEU A 32 -4.64 6.56 -6.06
C LEU A 32 -4.75 7.02 -7.52
N ALA A 33 -5.51 6.30 -8.35
CA ALA A 33 -5.72 6.69 -9.75
C ALA A 33 -6.33 8.10 -9.88
N VAL A 34 -7.26 8.47 -8.99
CA VAL A 34 -7.86 9.82 -8.98
C VAL A 34 -6.85 10.87 -8.55
N VAL A 35 -6.02 10.58 -7.54
CA VAL A 35 -4.95 11.47 -7.10
C VAL A 35 -3.95 11.69 -8.23
N GLU A 36 -3.54 10.64 -8.93
CA GLU A 36 -2.65 10.72 -10.10
C GLU A 36 -3.26 11.58 -11.22
N GLU A 37 -4.54 11.42 -11.55
CA GLU A 37 -5.23 12.28 -12.51
C GLU A 37 -5.14 13.76 -12.11
N LEU A 38 -5.36 14.07 -10.83
CA LEU A 38 -5.31 15.44 -10.31
C LEU A 38 -3.89 16.02 -10.30
N MET A 39 -2.85 15.20 -10.10
CA MET A 39 -1.45 15.64 -10.18
C MET A 39 -1.05 16.11 -11.59
N HIS A 40 -1.68 15.58 -12.64
CA HIS A 40 -1.41 15.97 -14.02
C HIS A 40 -2.12 17.28 -14.42
N VAL A 41 -2.99 17.83 -13.56
CA VAL A 41 -3.70 19.09 -13.82
C VAL A 41 -2.80 20.27 -13.47
N GLN A 42 -2.45 21.06 -14.50
CA GLN A 42 -1.47 22.14 -14.40
C GLN A 42 -1.92 23.32 -13.51
N ASN A 43 -3.24 23.52 -13.35
CA ASN A 43 -3.81 24.55 -12.48
C ASN A 43 -5.06 23.99 -11.79
N LEU A 44 -4.86 23.40 -10.61
CA LEU A 44 -5.97 22.90 -9.79
C LEU A 44 -6.87 24.07 -9.36
N THR A 45 -8.19 23.87 -9.43
CA THR A 45 -9.12 24.79 -8.77
C THR A 45 -9.11 24.55 -7.26
N PRO A 46 -9.51 25.53 -6.43
CA PRO A 46 -9.57 25.34 -4.97
C PRO A 46 -10.40 24.11 -4.55
N GLU A 47 -11.45 23.77 -5.32
CA GLU A 47 -12.28 22.60 -5.06
C GLU A 47 -11.58 21.28 -5.41
N GLN A 48 -10.78 21.28 -6.49
CA GLN A 48 -9.97 20.10 -6.85
C GLN A 48 -8.84 19.90 -5.86
N GLU A 49 -8.20 20.98 -5.40
CA GLU A 49 -7.18 20.94 -4.35
C GLU A 49 -7.77 20.39 -3.04
N THR A 50 -8.97 20.84 -2.64
CA THR A 50 -9.66 20.31 -1.45
C THR A 50 -9.98 18.82 -1.59
N LEU A 51 -10.44 18.36 -2.75
CA LEU A 51 -10.70 16.94 -3.00
C LEU A 51 -9.40 16.13 -2.97
N TYR A 52 -8.33 16.67 -3.58
CA TYR A 52 -7.02 16.05 -3.61
C TYR A 52 -6.47 15.83 -2.20
N GLU A 53 -6.50 16.87 -1.36
CA GLU A 53 -6.10 16.76 0.06
C GLU A 53 -6.94 15.72 0.81
N LEU A 54 -8.27 15.70 0.60
CA LEU A 54 -9.14 14.70 1.21
C LEU A 54 -8.75 13.26 0.82
N LEU A 55 -8.49 13.02 -0.47
CA LEU A 55 -8.11 11.69 -0.96
C LEU A 55 -6.76 11.26 -0.42
N ILE A 56 -5.77 12.16 -0.35
CA ILE A 56 -4.47 11.86 0.28
C ILE A 56 -4.66 11.40 1.71
N VAL A 57 -5.41 12.13 2.53
CA VAL A 57 -5.61 11.76 3.94
C VAL A 57 -6.30 10.40 4.08
N LEU A 58 -7.24 10.07 3.18
CA LEU A 58 -7.92 8.78 3.18
C LEU A 58 -6.98 7.64 2.79
N ILE A 59 -6.14 7.84 1.78
CA ILE A 59 -5.11 6.89 1.33
C ILE A 59 -4.08 6.69 2.44
N GLU A 60 -3.47 7.76 2.94
CA GLU A 60 -2.48 7.69 4.03
C GLU A 60 -3.03 6.97 5.25
N LYS A 61 -4.28 7.25 5.63
CA LYS A 61 -4.96 6.54 6.72
C LYS A 61 -5.09 5.05 6.44
N PHE A 62 -5.54 4.68 5.25
CA PHE A 62 -5.64 3.26 4.87
C PHE A 62 -4.27 2.60 4.84
N GLU A 63 -3.27 3.22 4.22
CA GLU A 63 -1.91 2.68 4.15
C GLU A 63 -1.24 2.61 5.52
N GLN A 64 -1.58 3.52 6.44
CA GLN A 64 -1.15 3.42 7.83
C GLN A 64 -1.87 2.32 8.59
N ASP A 65 -3.15 2.08 8.33
CA ASP A 65 -3.88 1.00 8.98
C ASP A 65 -3.53 -0.37 8.35
N PHE A 66 -3.12 -0.41 7.08
CA PHE A 66 -2.96 -1.62 6.26
C PHE A 66 -1.49 -2.00 5.97
N TYR A 67 -0.61 -1.02 5.69
CA TYR A 67 0.80 -1.23 5.33
C TYR A 67 1.82 -0.74 6.36
N HIS A 68 1.47 0.12 7.35
CA HIS A 68 2.47 0.56 8.32
C HIS A 68 2.99 -0.60 9.19
N PRO A 69 4.32 -0.72 9.36
CA PRO A 69 4.94 -1.74 10.22
C PRO A 69 4.76 -1.56 11.73
N GLY A 70 3.89 -0.65 12.18
CA GLY A 70 3.94 -0.08 13.52
C GLY A 70 3.10 -0.74 14.61
N SER A 71 2.17 -1.64 14.28
CA SER A 71 1.29 -2.22 15.31
C SER A 71 1.01 -3.71 15.15
N ALA A 72 1.05 -4.25 13.94
CA ALA A 72 0.91 -5.69 13.72
C ALA A 72 1.42 -6.16 12.34
N SER A 73 2.58 -5.69 11.87
CA SER A 73 3.17 -6.32 10.68
C SER A 73 3.43 -7.79 10.96
N THR A 74 2.67 -8.64 10.29
CA THR A 74 2.92 -10.08 10.27
C THR A 74 4.07 -10.35 9.29
N PRO A 75 4.91 -11.35 9.56
CA PRO A 75 6.05 -11.67 8.68
C PRO A 75 5.67 -11.87 7.21
N ASP A 76 4.47 -12.38 6.92
CA ASP A 76 3.94 -12.57 5.55
C ASP A 76 3.61 -11.24 4.85
N SER A 77 3.10 -10.25 5.58
CA SER A 77 2.76 -8.94 5.01
C SER A 77 4.04 -8.18 4.63
N MET A 78 5.07 -8.25 5.47
CA MET A 78 6.38 -7.70 5.18
C MET A 78 7.04 -8.39 3.99
N LEU A 79 6.90 -9.72 3.89
CA LEU A 79 7.41 -10.49 2.76
C LEU A 79 6.76 -10.06 1.44
N ARG A 80 5.42 -9.94 1.39
CA ARG A 80 4.70 -9.46 0.19
C ARG A 80 5.14 -8.05 -0.21
N PHE A 81 5.21 -7.14 0.77
CA PHE A 81 5.66 -5.77 0.54
C PHE A 81 7.06 -5.73 -0.09
N LEU A 82 8.02 -6.48 0.46
CA LEU A 82 9.38 -6.52 -0.08
C LEU A 82 9.45 -7.19 -1.46
N MET A 83 8.61 -8.19 -1.71
CA MET A 83 8.50 -8.80 -3.04
C MET A 83 8.04 -7.81 -4.09
N GLU A 84 7.03 -7.00 -3.79
CA GLU A 84 6.53 -5.96 -4.70
C GLU A 84 7.56 -4.85 -4.92
N GLN A 85 8.16 -4.34 -3.85
CA GLN A 85 9.15 -3.25 -3.92
C GLN A 85 10.42 -3.64 -4.67
N GLN A 86 10.86 -4.90 -4.56
CA GLN A 86 12.08 -5.39 -5.22
C GLN A 86 11.80 -6.17 -6.52
N GLY A 87 10.53 -6.30 -6.94
CA GLY A 87 10.14 -7.06 -8.13
C GLY A 87 10.47 -8.56 -8.05
N VAL A 88 10.52 -9.12 -6.84
CA VAL A 88 10.89 -10.51 -6.57
C VAL A 88 9.68 -11.41 -6.84
N LYS A 89 9.90 -12.47 -7.63
CA LYS A 89 8.86 -13.46 -7.92
C LYS A 89 8.95 -14.65 -6.97
N LEU A 90 7.86 -15.42 -6.93
CA LEU A 90 7.78 -16.64 -6.14
C LEU A 90 8.93 -17.61 -6.45
N GLU A 91 9.29 -17.78 -7.73
CA GLU A 91 10.39 -18.64 -8.20
C GLU A 91 11.73 -18.28 -7.53
N ASN A 92 12.03 -16.99 -7.35
CA ASN A 92 13.27 -16.54 -6.70
C ASN A 92 13.30 -16.90 -5.21
N LEU A 93 12.16 -16.88 -4.53
CA LEU A 93 12.05 -17.32 -3.15
C LEU A 93 12.16 -18.85 -3.03
N VAL A 94 11.68 -19.59 -4.03
CA VAL A 94 11.82 -21.06 -4.07
C VAL A 94 13.28 -21.47 -4.22
N GLU A 95 14.09 -20.74 -5.00
CA GLU A 95 15.53 -20.98 -5.10
C GLU A 95 16.27 -20.82 -3.76
N VAL A 96 15.74 -19.97 -2.88
CA VAL A 96 16.38 -19.55 -1.63
C VAL A 96 15.87 -20.34 -0.42
N ILE A 97 14.55 -20.59 -0.35
CA ILE A 97 13.89 -21.37 0.71
C ILE A 97 13.89 -22.88 0.39
N GLY A 98 13.95 -23.25 -0.89
CA GLY A 98 14.06 -24.64 -1.37
C GLY A 98 12.74 -25.41 -1.47
N SER A 99 11.59 -24.81 -1.13
CA SER A 99 10.29 -25.50 -1.20
C SER A 99 9.17 -24.54 -1.61
N GLU A 100 8.54 -24.84 -2.75
CA GLU A 100 7.41 -24.07 -3.29
C GLU A 100 6.21 -24.05 -2.35
N GLY A 101 5.86 -25.18 -1.76
CA GLY A 101 4.75 -25.27 -0.81
C GLY A 101 4.95 -24.36 0.40
N ILE A 102 6.17 -24.34 0.95
CA ILE A 102 6.52 -23.49 2.09
C ILE A 102 6.46 -22.02 1.69
N VAL A 103 7.04 -21.65 0.54
CA VAL A 103 7.00 -20.26 0.06
C VAL A 103 5.57 -19.76 -0.11
N ILE A 104 4.68 -20.57 -0.68
CA ILE A 104 3.26 -20.23 -0.81
C ILE A 104 2.61 -20.07 0.57
N GLU A 105 2.91 -20.93 1.54
CA GLU A 105 2.39 -20.81 2.90
C GLU A 105 2.87 -19.54 3.61
N LEU A 106 4.15 -19.19 3.45
CA LEU A 106 4.74 -17.97 3.99
C LEU A 106 4.13 -16.72 3.36
N ILE A 107 4.00 -16.69 2.02
CA ILE A 107 3.39 -15.56 1.30
C ILE A 107 1.92 -15.40 1.65
N ASN A 108 1.19 -16.48 1.97
CA ASN A 108 -0.22 -16.42 2.33
C ASN A 108 -0.47 -16.29 3.85
N GLY A 109 0.59 -16.18 4.67
CA GLY A 109 0.46 -16.12 6.13
C GLY A 109 -0.14 -17.38 6.77
N ARG A 110 -0.10 -18.52 6.07
CA ARG A 110 -0.57 -19.82 6.57
C ARG A 110 0.52 -20.60 7.32
N GLY A 111 1.79 -20.24 7.13
CA GLY A 111 2.93 -20.81 7.82
C GLY A 111 3.66 -19.76 8.67
N GLU A 112 4.23 -20.19 9.80
CA GLU A 112 5.11 -19.35 10.61
C GLU A 112 6.52 -19.29 9.98
N ILE A 113 7.08 -18.08 9.88
CA ILE A 113 8.47 -17.91 9.45
C ILE A 113 9.38 -18.24 10.64
N ASN A 114 10.16 -19.31 10.50
CA ASN A 114 11.14 -19.68 11.54
C ASN A 114 12.40 -18.80 11.46
N THR A 115 13.25 -18.86 12.49
CA THR A 115 14.45 -18.01 12.58
C THR A 115 15.46 -18.24 11.44
N GLU A 116 15.54 -19.45 10.89
CA GLU A 116 16.42 -19.74 9.75
C GLU A 116 15.90 -19.08 8.47
N GLN A 117 14.60 -19.22 8.20
CA GLN A 117 13.91 -18.57 7.09
C GLN A 117 13.97 -17.05 7.21
N ALA A 118 13.77 -16.49 8.41
CA ALA A 118 13.89 -15.06 8.65
C ALA A 118 15.29 -14.51 8.31
N LYS A 119 16.35 -15.25 8.65
CA LYS A 119 17.73 -14.89 8.27
C LYS A 119 17.95 -14.96 6.77
N ILE A 120 17.51 -16.05 6.15
CA ILE A 120 17.60 -16.25 4.70
C ILE A 120 16.89 -15.12 3.95
N LEU A 121 15.67 -14.76 4.37
CA LEU A 121 14.90 -13.66 3.80
C LEU A 121 15.56 -12.31 4.06
N GLY A 122 16.09 -12.07 5.27
CA GLY A 122 16.86 -10.87 5.59
C GLY A 122 18.08 -10.69 4.68
N ASP A 123 18.86 -11.76 4.49
CA ASP A 123 20.05 -11.76 3.63
C ASP A 123 19.71 -11.57 2.15
N PHE A 124 18.57 -12.13 1.71
CA PHE A 124 18.06 -12.02 0.34
C PHE A 124 17.56 -10.61 0.02
N PHE A 125 16.67 -10.07 0.87
CA PHE A 125 16.09 -8.73 0.69
C PHE A 125 17.01 -7.59 1.15
N LYS A 126 18.16 -7.90 1.77
CA LYS A 126 19.10 -6.92 2.36
C LYS A 126 18.45 -6.07 3.45
N VAL A 127 17.63 -6.70 4.28
CA VAL A 127 16.92 -6.07 5.41
C VAL A 127 17.21 -6.82 6.71
N ASP A 128 16.85 -6.23 7.84
CA ASP A 128 17.02 -6.89 9.13
C ASP A 128 16.08 -8.10 9.26
N SER A 129 16.62 -9.25 9.66
CA SER A 129 15.84 -10.49 9.84
C SER A 129 14.73 -10.36 10.90
N SER A 130 14.84 -9.40 11.82
CA SER A 130 13.81 -9.12 12.84
C SER A 130 12.47 -8.71 12.25
N LEU A 131 12.45 -8.24 11.01
CA LEU A 131 11.22 -7.93 10.28
C LEU A 131 10.36 -9.17 9.99
N PHE A 132 10.97 -10.36 10.03
CA PHE A 132 10.31 -11.64 9.76
C PHE A 132 10.18 -12.54 11.00
N SER A 133 10.79 -12.16 12.13
CA SER A 133 10.72 -12.93 13.38
C SER A 133 9.80 -12.24 14.39
N ARG A 134 8.73 -12.90 14.80
CA ARG A 134 7.93 -12.51 15.97
C ARG A 134 8.28 -13.36 17.18
#